data_AF-Q6F1L3-F1
#
_entry.id   AF-Q6F1L3-F1
#
_cell.length_a   1.000
_cell.length_b   1.000
_cell.length_c   1.000
_cell.angle_alpha   90.00
_cell.angle_beta   90.00
_cell.angle_gamma   90.00
#
_symmetry.space_group_name_H-M   'P 1'
#
loop_
_entity.id
_entity.type
_entity.pdbx_description
1 polymer ?
#
loop_
_entity_poly.entity_id
_entity_poly.type
_entity_poly.pdbx_seq_one_letter_code
_entity_poly.pdbx_strand_id
1 'polypeptide(L)'
;MTKCNLCKLDIKPYQLRKKEVNPSQTQNNPHMSNFGFTIIGARVMYSHLGCYNLYYKKNKYWTWIGALIAIIGIALFIPGFFHFFNSVTDQIDPQTNDWIINHALRKQGMIELICASCLIIGSIIIITIGNIYAKKFIKDGSHANDFIDEKIKIEYYKNIDKEKNI
;
A
#
# COMPACT_ATOMS: atom_id res chain seq x y z
N MET A 1 25.88 -0.96 -7.58
CA MET A 1 24.89 -0.07 -8.24
C MET A 1 23.51 -0.38 -7.68
N THR A 2 22.74 0.65 -7.30
CA THR A 2 21.36 0.50 -6.80
C THR A 2 20.39 0.29 -7.96
N LYS A 3 19.65 -0.83 -7.96
CA LYS A 3 18.60 -1.11 -8.95
C LYS A 3 17.25 -0.55 -8.50
N CYS A 4 16.47 -0.07 -9.46
CA CYS A 4 15.10 0.39 -9.23
C CYS A 4 14.19 -0.79 -8.88
N ASN A 5 13.45 -0.68 -7.78
CA ASN A 5 12.55 -1.72 -7.35
C ASN A 5 11.34 -1.90 -8.30
N LEU A 6 10.94 -0.83 -9.00
CA LEU A 6 9.77 -0.82 -9.89
C LEU A 6 10.12 -1.35 -11.29
N CYS A 7 11.10 -0.75 -11.97
CA CYS A 7 11.46 -1.11 -13.36
C CYS A 7 12.68 -2.05 -13.48
N LYS A 8 13.36 -2.37 -12.38
CA LYS A 8 14.56 -3.24 -12.33
C LYS A 8 15.81 -2.72 -13.06
N LEU A 9 15.74 -1.54 -13.67
CA LEU A 9 16.91 -0.87 -14.27
C LEU A 9 17.79 -0.20 -13.20
N ASP A 10 19.06 0.00 -13.52
CA ASP A 10 20.01 0.70 -12.63
C ASP A 10 19.61 2.16 -12.43
N ILE A 11 19.79 2.66 -11.21
CA ILE A 11 19.56 4.07 -10.85
C ILE A 11 20.90 4.79 -10.89
N LYS A 12 21.02 5.76 -11.79
CA LYS A 12 22.17 6.67 -11.82
C LYS A 12 22.06 7.68 -10.66
N PRO A 13 23.18 8.20 -10.13
CA PRO A 13 23.18 9.13 -8.99
C PRO A 13 22.29 10.36 -9.16
N TYR A 14 22.21 10.94 -10.37
CA TYR A 14 21.34 12.09 -10.66
C TYR A 14 19.84 11.74 -10.75
N GLN A 15 19.51 10.45 -10.90
CA GLN A 15 18.13 9.96 -10.95
C GLN A 15 17.61 9.60 -9.54
N LEU A 16 18.49 9.65 -8.52
CA LEU A 16 18.11 9.55 -7.12
C LEU A 16 17.48 10.86 -6.67
N ARG A 17 16.39 10.74 -5.92
CA ARG A 17 15.61 11.85 -5.38
C ARG A 17 16.47 12.75 -4.48
N LYS A 18 16.94 13.90 -4.96
CA LYS A 18 17.10 15.10 -4.12
C LYS A 18 15.71 15.72 -4.01
N LYS A 19 14.94 15.40 -2.96
CA LYS A 19 13.75 16.19 -2.64
C LYS A 19 14.22 17.30 -1.71
N GLU A 20 14.10 18.55 -2.15
CA GLU A 20 14.11 19.70 -1.26
C GLU A 20 13.16 19.42 -0.10
N VAL A 21 13.74 19.41 1.10
CA VAL A 21 13.10 18.94 2.32
C VAL A 21 12.24 20.09 2.86
N ASN A 22 10.96 19.82 3.07
CA ASN A 22 10.09 20.65 3.90
C ASN A 22 10.76 20.78 5.28
N PRO A 23 11.06 22.00 5.77
CA PRO A 23 11.93 22.21 6.94
C PRO A 23 11.34 21.72 8.29
N SER A 24 10.13 21.17 8.31
CA SER A 24 9.43 20.80 9.55
C SER A 24 9.57 19.34 9.99
N GLN A 25 10.36 18.49 9.30
CA GLN A 25 10.47 17.06 9.63
C GLN A 25 11.91 16.49 9.67
N THR A 26 12.92 17.33 9.81
CA THR A 26 14.31 16.87 9.98
C THR A 26 14.58 16.48 11.42
N GLN A 27 14.34 15.21 11.75
CA GLN A 27 15.11 14.55 12.80
C GLN A 27 16.44 14.10 12.21
N ASN A 28 17.51 14.78 12.66
CA ASN A 28 18.90 14.51 12.30
C ASN A 28 19.32 13.10 12.73
N ASN A 29 19.37 12.17 11.79
CA ASN A 29 20.22 10.98 11.87
C ASN A 29 21.25 11.05 10.75
N PRO A 30 22.52 11.41 11.02
CA PRO A 30 23.53 11.74 10.01
C PRO A 30 24.07 10.54 9.21
N HIS A 31 23.47 9.34 9.32
CA HIS A 31 23.95 8.14 8.62
C HIS A 31 22.85 7.15 8.18
N MET A 32 21.64 7.63 7.84
CA MET A 32 20.62 6.76 7.22
C MET A 32 19.87 7.45 6.07
N SER A 33 20.28 7.14 4.84
CA SER A 33 19.59 7.52 3.59
C SER A 33 18.34 6.65 3.35
N ASN A 34 17.37 6.73 4.26
CA ASN A 34 16.12 5.97 4.23
C ASN A 34 14.93 6.90 4.41
N PHE A 35 14.36 7.46 3.34
CA PHE A 35 13.01 8.05 3.46
C PHE A 35 12.16 7.89 2.19
N GLY A 36 11.60 6.69 2.11
CA GLY A 36 10.44 6.27 1.33
C GLY A 36 9.82 5.07 2.05
N PHE A 37 9.38 5.29 3.29
CA PHE A 37 8.88 4.22 4.18
C PHE A 37 7.47 3.80 3.76
N THR A 38 7.35 2.64 3.12
CA THR A 38 6.15 1.80 3.23
C THR A 38 6.53 0.67 4.17
N ILE A 39 6.11 0.76 5.44
CA ILE A 39 6.39 -0.27 6.46
C ILE A 39 5.48 -1.47 6.17
N ILE A 40 5.99 -2.40 5.38
CA ILE A 40 5.68 -3.84 5.48
C ILE A 40 7.03 -4.55 5.29
N GLY A 41 7.71 -4.90 6.40
CA GLY A 41 8.94 -5.70 6.40
C GLY A 41 10.18 -5.00 5.80
N ALA A 42 10.96 -4.34 6.66
CA ALA A 42 12.24 -3.64 6.45
C ALA A 42 13.14 -4.10 5.26
N ARG A 43 12.77 -3.76 4.02
CA ARG A 43 13.70 -3.69 2.88
C ARG A 43 13.71 -2.27 2.33
N VAL A 44 14.89 -1.67 2.30
CA VAL A 44 15.11 -0.37 1.67
C VAL A 44 14.98 -0.57 0.15
N MET A 45 13.91 -0.04 -0.43
CA MET A 45 13.63 -0.16 -1.86
C MET A 45 13.87 1.18 -2.55
N TYR A 46 14.98 1.28 -3.29
CA TYR A 46 15.27 2.45 -4.13
C TYR A 46 14.46 2.40 -5.43
N SER A 47 13.93 3.54 -5.89
CA SER A 47 13.21 3.65 -7.17
C SER A 47 13.55 4.96 -7.86
N HIS A 48 13.54 5.01 -9.20
CA HIS A 48 13.64 6.27 -9.94
C HIS A 48 12.50 7.20 -9.54
N LEU A 49 12.78 8.51 -9.49
CA LEU A 49 11.78 9.51 -9.07
C LEU A 49 10.52 9.48 -9.95
N GLY A 50 10.69 9.44 -11.27
CA GLY A 50 9.57 9.35 -12.21
C GLY A 50 8.78 8.06 -12.10
N CYS A 51 9.47 6.92 -11.98
CA CYS A 51 8.83 5.62 -11.72
C CYS A 51 8.00 5.65 -10.43
N TYR A 52 8.51 6.22 -9.34
CA TYR A 52 7.77 6.31 -8.09
C TYR A 52 6.53 7.20 -8.18
N ASN A 53 6.66 8.39 -8.76
CA ASN A 53 5.55 9.34 -8.89
C ASN A 53 4.42 8.76 -9.74
N LEU A 54 4.77 8.10 -10.85
CA LEU A 54 3.80 7.46 -11.73
C LEU A 54 3.13 6.25 -11.06
N TYR A 55 3.91 5.43 -10.35
CA TYR A 55 3.39 4.30 -9.56
C TYR A 55 2.36 4.79 -8.56
N TYR A 56 2.71 5.81 -7.78
CA TYR A 56 1.82 6.40 -6.79
C TYR A 56 0.56 6.99 -7.44
N LYS A 57 0.71 7.76 -8.52
CA LYS A 57 -0.42 8.35 -9.24
C LYS A 57 -1.41 7.30 -9.75
N LYS A 58 -0.91 6.18 -10.30
CA LYS A 58 -1.75 5.09 -10.81
C LYS A 58 -2.34 4.23 -9.70
N ASN A 59 -1.57 3.94 -8.64
CA ASN A 59 -2.01 3.09 -7.53
C ASN A 59 -2.96 3.79 -6.54
N LYS A 60 -2.88 5.13 -6.43
CA LYS A 60 -3.68 5.92 -5.48
C LYS A 60 -5.17 5.64 -5.61
N TYR A 61 -5.72 5.65 -6.83
CA TYR A 61 -7.16 5.43 -7.06
C TYR A 61 -7.64 4.06 -6.57
N TRP A 62 -6.90 3.00 -6.89
CA TRP A 62 -7.20 1.63 -6.42
C TRP A 62 -7.12 1.51 -4.91
N THR A 63 -6.12 2.16 -4.31
CA THR A 63 -5.94 2.17 -2.85
C THR A 63 -7.10 2.88 -2.15
N TRP A 64 -7.58 4.01 -2.68
CA TRP A 64 -8.73 4.72 -2.13
C TRP A 64 -10.03 3.93 -2.24
N ILE A 65 -10.30 3.33 -3.41
CA ILE A 65 -11.51 2.51 -3.61
C ILE A 65 -11.48 1.29 -2.67
N GLY A 66 -10.35 0.59 -2.59
CA GLY A 66 -10.19 -0.53 -1.67
C GLY A 66 -10.36 -0.12 -0.21
N ALA A 67 -9.78 1.01 0.21
CA ALA A 67 -9.93 1.52 1.57
C ALA A 67 -11.40 1.83 1.92
N LEU A 68 -12.15 2.45 1.01
CA LEU A 68 -13.59 2.72 1.22
C LEU A 68 -14.40 1.43 1.39
N ILE A 69 -14.15 0.42 0.54
CA ILE A 69 -14.82 -0.89 0.63
C ILE A 69 -14.47 -1.59 1.95
N ALA A 70 -13.20 -1.52 2.37
CA ALA A 70 -12.76 -2.09 3.64
C ALA A 70 -13.46 -1.43 4.84
N ILE A 71 -13.61 -0.10 4.84
CA ILE A 71 -14.34 0.61 5.90
C ILE A 71 -15.79 0.16 5.99
N ILE A 72 -16.48 0.00 4.85
CA ILE A 72 -17.86 -0.51 4.81
C ILE A 72 -17.92 -1.95 5.34
N GLY A 73 -16.96 -2.79 4.95
CA GLY A 73 -16.84 -4.16 5.45
C GLY A 73 -16.67 -4.22 6.98
N ILE A 74 -15.79 -3.38 7.53
CA ILE A 74 -15.59 -3.29 8.99
C ILE A 74 -16.85 -2.77 9.69
N ALA A 75 -17.52 -1.77 9.11
CA ALA A 75 -18.76 -1.22 9.67
C ALA A 75 -19.90 -2.26 9.73
N LEU A 76 -19.94 -3.22 8.80
CA LEU A 76 -20.88 -4.35 8.83
C LEU A 76 -20.41 -5.49 9.74
N PHE A 77 -19.09 -5.66 9.91
CA PHE A 77 -18.53 -6.71 10.76
C PHE A 77 -18.91 -6.53 12.23
N ILE A 78 -18.84 -5.30 12.74
CA ILE A 78 -19.13 -4.97 14.14
C ILE A 78 -20.57 -5.38 14.56
N PRO A 79 -21.64 -4.91 13.89
CA PRO A 79 -23.00 -5.32 14.23
C PRO A 79 -23.23 -6.82 13.99
N GLY A 80 -22.68 -7.39 12.92
CA GLY A 80 -22.77 -8.83 12.65
C GLY A 80 -22.16 -9.69 13.76
N PHE A 81 -21.04 -9.25 14.32
CA PHE A 81 -20.41 -9.86 15.47
C PHE A 81 -21.33 -9.80 16.70
N PHE A 82 -21.87 -8.62 17.03
CA PHE A 82 -22.79 -8.47 18.16
C PHE A 82 -24.06 -9.32 18.00
N HIS A 83 -24.69 -9.34 16.83
CA HIS A 83 -25.87 -10.17 16.57
C HIS A 83 -25.57 -11.67 16.68
N PHE A 84 -24.39 -12.12 16.25
CA PHE A 84 -24.01 -13.52 16.36
C PHE A 84 -23.78 -13.94 17.82
N PHE A 85 -23.03 -13.16 18.59
CA PHE A 85 -22.71 -13.50 19.98
C PHE A 85 -23.89 -13.31 20.93
N ASN A 86 -24.72 -12.29 20.72
CA ASN A 86 -25.93 -12.06 21.53
C ASN A 86 -27.10 -12.98 21.12
N SER A 87 -26.90 -13.90 20.16
CA SER A 87 -27.94 -14.85 19.75
C SER A 87 -28.12 -16.03 20.71
N VAL A 88 -27.16 -16.26 21.61
CA VAL A 88 -27.24 -17.28 22.66
C VAL A 88 -27.81 -16.63 23.91
N THR A 89 -28.89 -17.19 24.45
CA THR A 89 -29.47 -16.72 25.71
C THR A 89 -28.87 -17.45 26.91
N ASP A 90 -28.96 -16.86 28.10
CA ASP A 90 -28.51 -17.49 29.36
C ASP A 90 -29.48 -18.59 29.86
N GLN A 91 -30.50 -18.94 29.08
CA GLN A 91 -31.52 -19.93 29.44
C GLN A 91 -31.23 -21.26 28.75
N ILE A 92 -31.34 -22.34 29.51
CA ILE A 92 -31.23 -23.72 29.02
C ILE A 92 -32.63 -24.23 28.73
N ASP A 93 -32.82 -24.82 27.55
CA ASP A 93 -34.05 -25.48 27.16
C ASP A 93 -34.26 -26.71 28.06
N PRO A 94 -35.36 -26.76 28.84
CA PRO A 94 -35.62 -27.86 29.75
C PRO A 94 -35.86 -29.22 29.06
N GLN A 95 -36.11 -29.26 27.74
CA GLN A 95 -36.32 -30.51 27.00
C GLN A 95 -35.05 -31.07 26.37
N THR A 96 -34.16 -30.20 25.90
CA THR A 96 -32.94 -30.59 25.15
C THR A 96 -31.67 -30.44 25.98
N ASN A 97 -31.75 -29.75 27.12
CA ASN A 97 -30.62 -29.40 27.98
C ASN A 97 -29.53 -28.56 27.27
N ASP A 98 -29.91 -27.92 26.16
CA ASP A 98 -29.07 -27.03 25.36
C ASP A 98 -29.43 -25.56 25.60
N TRP A 99 -28.50 -24.64 25.32
CA TRP A 99 -28.77 -23.20 25.39
C TRP A 99 -29.82 -22.78 24.36
N ILE A 100 -30.81 -21.98 24.77
CA ILE A 100 -31.81 -21.44 23.84
C ILE A 100 -31.14 -20.43 22.91
N ILE A 101 -31.24 -20.69 21.61
CA ILE A 101 -30.66 -19.85 20.55
C ILE A 101 -31.77 -19.06 19.85
N ASN A 102 -31.60 -17.75 19.78
CA ASN A 102 -32.42 -16.91 18.90
C ASN A 102 -31.94 -17.09 17.44
N HIS A 103 -32.57 -18.03 16.74
CA HIS A 103 -32.22 -18.36 15.36
C HIS A 103 -32.35 -17.19 14.38
N ALA A 104 -33.26 -16.23 14.64
CA ALA A 104 -33.41 -15.05 13.78
C ALA A 104 -32.20 -14.11 13.91
N LEU A 105 -31.81 -13.76 15.14
CA LEU A 105 -30.60 -12.96 15.40
C LEU A 105 -29.35 -13.67 14.90
N ARG A 106 -29.24 -14.98 15.13
CA ARG A 106 -28.08 -15.76 14.68
C ARG A 106 -27.94 -15.77 13.16
N LYS A 107 -29.06 -15.96 12.44
CA LYS A 107 -29.08 -15.93 10.98
C LYS A 107 -28.71 -14.54 10.45
N GLN A 108 -29.24 -13.48 11.05
CA GLN A 108 -28.90 -12.10 10.69
C GLN A 108 -27.41 -11.83 10.89
N GLY A 109 -26.86 -12.15 12.07
CA GLY A 109 -25.43 -11.99 12.36
C GLY A 109 -24.54 -12.78 11.40
N MET A 110 -24.92 -14.01 11.05
CA MET A 110 -24.19 -14.80 10.04
C MET A 110 -24.18 -14.14 8.67
N ILE A 111 -25.32 -13.61 8.19
CA ILE A 111 -25.41 -12.93 6.90
C ILE A 111 -24.51 -11.69 6.90
N GLU A 112 -24.59 -10.87 7.94
CA GLU A 112 -23.78 -9.65 8.09
C GLU A 112 -22.28 -9.97 8.11
N LEU A 113 -21.87 -11.01 8.85
CA LEU A 113 -20.47 -11.46 8.91
C LEU A 113 -19.96 -12.01 7.58
N ILE A 114 -20.77 -12.77 6.84
CA ILE A 114 -20.40 -13.27 5.50
C ILE A 114 -20.22 -12.09 4.53
N CYS A 115 -21.19 -11.16 4.49
CA CYS A 115 -21.12 -9.97 3.64
C CYS A 115 -19.89 -9.11 3.98
N ALA A 116 -19.62 -8.87 5.27
CA ALA A 116 -18.45 -8.15 5.74
C ALA A 116 -17.15 -8.82 5.29
N SER A 117 -17.06 -10.15 5.43
CA SER A 117 -15.88 -10.93 5.02
C SER A 117 -15.64 -10.83 3.51
N CYS A 118 -16.69 -10.96 2.70
CA CYS A 118 -16.60 -10.80 1.25
C CYS A 118 -16.11 -9.40 0.85
N LEU A 119 -16.57 -8.33 1.52
CA LEU A 119 -16.12 -6.97 1.25
C LEU A 119 -14.66 -6.75 1.63
N ILE A 120 -14.23 -7.25 2.79
CA ILE A 120 -12.84 -7.13 3.24
C ILE A 120 -11.91 -7.88 2.28
N ILE A 121 -12.24 -9.13 1.92
CA ILE A 121 -11.45 -9.91 0.96
C ILE A 121 -11.42 -9.21 -0.41
N GLY A 122 -12.58 -8.73 -0.88
CA GLY A 122 -12.68 -7.96 -2.12
C GLY A 122 -11.81 -6.70 -2.12
N SER A 123 -11.73 -5.99 -1.00
CA SER A 123 -10.88 -4.80 -0.86
C SER A 123 -9.39 -5.13 -1.03
N ILE A 124 -8.93 -6.24 -0.45
CA ILE A 124 -7.54 -6.69 -0.55
C ILE A 124 -7.23 -7.07 -2.01
N ILE A 125 -8.15 -7.75 -2.69
CA ILE A 125 -8.00 -8.12 -4.10
C ILE A 125 -7.89 -6.85 -4.97
N ILE A 126 -8.77 -5.86 -4.77
CA ILE A 126 -8.75 -4.59 -5.53
C ILE A 126 -7.42 -3.85 -5.35
N ILE A 127 -6.93 -3.75 -4.11
CA ILE A 127 -5.63 -3.10 -3.82
C ILE A 127 -4.49 -3.87 -4.47
N THR A 128 -4.53 -5.21 -4.43
CA THR A 128 -3.50 -6.07 -5.02
C THR A 128 -3.47 -5.95 -6.53
N ILE A 129 -4.63 -5.98 -7.19
CA ILE A 129 -4.75 -5.80 -8.64
C ILE A 129 -4.25 -4.40 -9.04
N GLY A 130 -4.63 -3.35 -8.31
CA GLY A 130 -4.16 -1.99 -8.53
C GLY A 130 -2.63 -1.87 -8.45
N ASN A 131 -2.04 -2.54 -7.46
CA ASN A 131 -0.58 -2.59 -7.29
C ASN A 131 0.12 -3.32 -8.44
N ILE A 132 -0.41 -4.47 -8.88
CA ILE A 132 0.11 -5.24 -10.02
C ILE A 132 0.02 -4.40 -11.30
N TYR A 133 -1.13 -3.77 -11.54
CA TYR A 133 -1.36 -2.92 -12.70
C TYR A 133 -0.39 -1.72 -12.73
N ALA A 134 -0.25 -1.00 -11.61
CA ALA A 134 0.67 0.12 -11.51
C ALA A 134 2.14 -0.29 -11.75
N LYS A 135 2.57 -1.45 -11.21
CA LYS A 135 3.91 -2.00 -11.47
C LYS A 135 4.11 -2.38 -12.94
N LYS A 136 3.11 -3.00 -13.58
CA LYS A 136 3.18 -3.39 -14.99
C LYS A 136 3.38 -2.18 -15.90
N PHE A 137 2.74 -1.05 -15.58
CA PHE A 137 2.85 0.20 -16.35
C PHE A 137 4.24 0.83 -16.35
N ILE A 138 5.10 0.48 -15.38
CA ILE A 138 6.39 1.15 -15.13
C ILE A 138 7.56 0.21 -15.39
N LYS A 139 7.26 -1.05 -15.74
CA LYS A 139 8.26 -2.13 -15.84
C LYS A 139 9.28 -1.89 -16.95
N ASP A 140 8.89 -1.20 -18.01
CA ASP A 140 9.73 -0.83 -19.16
C ASP A 140 10.78 0.24 -18.85
N GLY A 141 10.59 1.02 -17.77
CA GLY A 141 11.54 2.02 -17.32
C GLY A 141 11.61 3.28 -18.19
N SER A 142 10.66 3.47 -19.11
CA SER A 142 10.54 4.66 -19.96
C SER A 142 10.47 5.96 -19.15
N HIS A 143 9.88 5.88 -17.96
CA HIS A 143 9.68 7.00 -17.04
C HIS A 143 10.84 7.22 -16.04
N ALA A 144 11.99 6.56 -16.22
CA ALA A 144 13.11 6.65 -15.28
C ALA A 144 13.77 8.04 -15.23
N ASN A 145 13.66 8.82 -16.32
CA ASN A 145 14.20 10.18 -16.41
C ASN A 145 13.15 11.27 -16.22
N ASP A 146 11.88 10.91 -16.04
CA ASP A 146 10.82 11.88 -15.84
C ASP A 146 11.03 12.58 -14.48
N PHE A 147 10.75 13.89 -14.44
CA PHE A 147 10.83 14.72 -13.24
C PHE A 147 12.26 14.93 -12.70
N ILE A 148 13.30 14.76 -13.52
CA ILE A 148 14.69 15.09 -13.18
C ILE A 148 15.01 16.53 -13.55
N ASP A 149 15.76 17.23 -12.69
CA ASP A 149 16.34 18.52 -13.02
C ASP A 149 17.44 18.36 -14.09
N GLU A 150 17.21 18.96 -15.26
CA GLU A 150 18.15 18.93 -16.37
C GLU A 150 19.54 19.47 -16.01
N LYS A 151 19.63 20.45 -15.10
CA LYS A 151 20.92 21.02 -14.67
C LYS A 151 21.76 19.99 -13.94
N ILE A 152 21.16 19.25 -13.02
CA ILE A 152 21.83 18.18 -12.25
C ILE A 152 22.26 17.04 -13.18
N LYS A 153 21.41 16.70 -14.15
CA LYS A 153 21.73 15.70 -15.18
C LYS A 153 22.96 16.13 -16.00
N ILE A 154 22.99 17.37 -16.48
CA ILE A 154 24.10 17.91 -17.28
C ILE A 154 25.39 17.95 -16.46
N GLU A 155 25.35 18.40 -15.22
CA GLU A 155 26.52 18.46 -14.33
C GLU A 155 27.12 17.07 -14.08
N TYR A 156 26.27 16.06 -13.86
CA TYR A 156 26.71 14.68 -13.71
C TYR A 156 27.47 14.17 -14.95
N TYR A 157 26.94 14.38 -16.15
CA TYR A 157 27.61 13.93 -17.37
C TYR A 157 28.94 14.67 -17.61
N LYS A 158 28.98 15.99 -17.35
CA LYS A 158 30.22 16.78 -17.43
C LYS A 158 31.32 16.24 -16.50
N ASN A 159 30.96 15.77 -15.30
CA ASN A 159 31.94 15.24 -14.36
C ASN A 159 32.47 13.86 -14.78
N ILE A 160 31.61 13.00 -15.34
CA ILE A 160 32.06 11.70 -15.91
C ILE A 160 33.02 11.92 -17.08
N ASP A 161 32.71 12.87 -17.97
CA ASP A 161 33.56 13.12 -19.15
C ASP A 161 34.92 13.70 -18.75
N LYS A 162 34.99 14.46 -17.65
CA LYS A 162 36.25 14.91 -17.07
C LYS A 162 37.06 13.75 -16.49
N GLU A 163 36.43 12.82 -15.78
CA GLU A 163 37.10 11.64 -15.21
C GLU A 163 37.60 10.65 -16.27
N LYS A 164 36.97 10.59 -17.44
CA LYS A 164 37.39 9.73 -18.56
C LYS A 164 38.53 10.30 -19.41
N ASN A 165 38.76 11.62 -19.33
CA ASN A 165 39.79 12.32 -20.10
C ASN A 165 41.06 12.60 -19.26
N ILE A 166 41.18 11.94 -18.10
CA ILE A 166 42.37 11.86 -17.25
C ILE A 166 42.85 10.41 -17.29
#